data_AF-A0A933JZN2-F1
#
_entry.id   AF-A0A933JZN2-F1
#
_cell.length_a   1.000
_cell.length_b   1.000
_cell.length_c   1.000
_cell.angle_alpha   90.00
_cell.angle_beta   90.00
_cell.angle_gamma   90.00
#
_symmetry.space_group_name_H-M   'P 1'
#
loop_
_entity.id
_entity.type
_entity.pdbx_description
1 polymer ?
#
loop_
_entity_poly.entity_id
_entity_poly.type
_entity_poly.pdbx_seq_one_letter_code
_entity_poly.pdbx_strand_id
1 'polypeptide(L)'
;MYYRLGQLFDHRREYRTALGYYYKALQLDPYLLAAYVKIAQVRIKEGLVYDAAKALTRVLQIKPDYTPALEEMKIVNRLIKSNLHNIFRRQNLVIQFYEYTQLPLIEKLYPLMEAHRLNLEDKLGYHIPTVWVKVVPKVERHNGPPAFYDDVEDCIHLSIAALHRQDHAVFGHELTWMYLTRLTHKNAPRWLMEGLALVEAHPSFVDQIPMRTTELRWLDLDRRITAEKNYLDFERNPPQMQMVLLRCYLLVRFLLESYGWPTMRVLLDEYRKGESQFEKLTWKVLNIQFDALEARWNVYAITRYYFGAEKDYKF
;
A
#
# COMPACT_ATOMS: atom_id res chain seq x y z
N MET A 1 7.89 -5.00 35.36
CA MET A 1 6.42 -4.90 35.48
C MET A 1 5.88 -3.60 34.88
N TYR A 2 6.37 -2.42 35.27
CA TYR A 2 5.86 -1.13 34.75
C TYR A 2 5.95 -0.97 33.23
N TYR A 3 7.01 -1.45 32.58
CA TYR A 3 7.10 -1.42 31.11
C TYR A 3 5.91 -2.10 30.41
N ARG A 4 5.54 -3.31 30.86
CA ARG A 4 4.40 -4.06 30.28
C ARG A 4 3.05 -3.38 30.56
N LEU A 5 2.90 -2.75 31.73
CA LEU A 5 1.72 -1.92 32.02
C LEU A 5 1.65 -0.73 31.07
N GLY A 6 2.78 -0.06 30.82
CA GLY A 6 2.87 1.01 29.82
C GLY A 6 2.41 0.54 28.44
N GLN A 7 2.84 -0.64 27.99
CA GLN A 7 2.39 -1.23 26.72
C GLN A 7 0.87 -1.47 26.71
N LEU A 8 0.31 -2.01 27.78
CA LEU A 8 -1.13 -2.27 27.89
C LEU A 8 -1.95 -0.98 27.75
N PHE A 9 -1.56 0.08 28.46
CA PHE A 9 -2.25 1.38 28.38
C PHE A 9 -2.04 2.08 27.03
N ASP A 10 -0.86 1.94 26.41
CA ASP A 10 -0.58 2.43 25.06
C ASP A 10 -1.50 1.75 24.02
N HIS A 11 -1.69 0.44 24.12
CA HIS A 11 -2.66 -0.30 23.29
C HIS A 11 -4.10 0.18 23.49
N ARG A 12 -4.46 0.60 24.70
CA ARG A 12 -5.77 1.21 25.02
C ARG A 12 -5.89 2.67 24.64
N ARG A 13 -4.84 3.29 24.07
CA ARG A 13 -4.76 4.72 23.73
C ARG A 13 -4.80 5.65 24.93
N GLU A 14 -4.52 5.14 26.12
CA GLU A 14 -4.39 5.92 27.35
C GLU A 14 -2.96 6.46 27.47
N TYR A 15 -2.56 7.32 26.54
CA TYR A 15 -1.17 7.75 26.33
C TYR A 15 -0.53 8.39 27.58
N ARG A 16 -1.27 9.22 28.31
CA ARG A 16 -0.78 9.83 29.56
C ARG A 16 -0.45 8.76 30.62
N THR A 17 -1.35 7.80 30.79
CA THR A 17 -1.16 6.67 31.72
C THR A 17 0.02 5.80 31.28
N ALA A 18 0.11 5.50 29.98
CA ALA A 18 1.21 4.74 29.40
C ALA A 18 2.57 5.40 29.65
N LEU A 19 2.68 6.71 29.38
CA LEU A 19 3.88 7.50 29.66
C LEU A 19 4.26 7.45 31.14
N GLY A 20 3.29 7.61 32.05
CA GLY A 20 3.53 7.50 33.49
C GLY A 20 4.18 6.16 33.88
N TYR A 21 3.72 5.06 33.30
CA TYR A 21 4.32 3.75 33.52
C TYR A 21 5.68 3.56 32.84
N TYR A 22 5.90 4.10 31.64
CA TYR A 22 7.21 4.07 30.99
C TYR A 22 8.25 4.88 31.78
N TYR A 23 7.90 6.06 32.31
CA TYR A 23 8.79 6.82 33.17
C TYR A 23 9.08 6.10 34.50
N LYS A 24 8.10 5.44 35.12
CA LYS A 24 8.34 4.57 36.28
C LYS A 24 9.29 3.41 35.96
N ALA A 25 9.19 2.83 34.76
CA ALA A 25 10.13 1.80 34.32
C ALA A 25 11.56 2.36 34.22
N LEU A 26 11.72 3.58 33.69
CA LEU A 26 13.02 4.27 33.60
C LEU A 26 13.57 4.73 34.96
N GLN A 27 12.72 4.97 35.97
CA GLN A 27 13.17 5.24 37.34
C GLN A 27 13.81 4.01 37.98
N LEU A 28 13.32 2.81 37.65
CA LEU A 28 13.89 1.55 38.14
C LEU A 28 15.12 1.13 37.33
N ASP A 29 15.08 1.31 36.02
CA ASP A 29 16.18 1.01 35.10
C ASP A 29 16.36 2.16 34.09
N PRO A 30 17.27 3.11 34.37
CA PRO A 30 17.58 4.21 33.47
C PRO A 30 18.18 3.79 32.12
N TYR A 31 18.58 2.53 31.95
CA TYR A 31 19.18 2.01 30.73
C TYR A 31 18.21 1.13 29.92
N LEU A 32 16.93 1.08 30.31
CA LEU A 32 15.88 0.38 29.56
C LEU A 32 15.55 1.12 28.24
N LEU A 33 16.39 0.91 27.22
CA LEU A 33 16.29 1.58 25.90
C LEU A 33 14.91 1.38 25.24
N ALA A 34 14.30 0.21 25.43
CA ALA A 34 12.97 -0.08 24.92
C ALA A 34 11.89 0.86 25.49
N ALA A 35 12.03 1.32 26.74
CA ALA A 35 11.09 2.27 27.34
C ALA A 35 11.23 3.67 26.72
N TYR A 36 12.45 4.14 26.44
CA TYR A 36 12.66 5.38 25.70
C TYR A 36 12.06 5.34 24.30
N VAL A 37 12.22 4.23 23.57
CA VAL A 37 11.58 4.04 22.26
C VAL A 37 10.06 4.09 22.38
N LYS A 38 9.47 3.44 23.40
CA LYS A 38 8.02 3.53 23.63
C LYS A 38 7.54 4.93 23.98
N ILE A 39 8.30 5.68 24.78
CA ILE A 39 8.01 7.10 25.05
C ILE A 39 8.03 7.89 23.74
N ALA A 40 9.05 7.71 22.89
CA ALA A 40 9.12 8.38 21.60
C ALA A 40 7.92 8.03 20.69
N GLN A 41 7.54 6.75 20.62
CA GLN A 41 6.35 6.31 19.88
C GLN A 41 5.08 6.99 20.36
N VAL A 42 4.89 7.12 21.68
CA VAL A 42 3.73 7.84 22.24
C VAL A 42 3.80 9.34 21.95
N ARG A 43 4.97 9.96 22.06
CA ARG A 43 5.16 11.38 21.72
C ARG A 43 4.88 11.69 20.25
N ILE A 44 5.23 10.78 19.34
CA ILE A 44 4.86 10.87 17.92
C ILE A 44 3.32 10.88 17.76
N LYS A 45 2.60 10.00 18.48
CA LYS A 45 1.12 9.95 18.45
C LYS A 45 0.47 11.21 19.01
N GLU A 46 1.14 11.91 19.93
CA GLU A 46 0.70 13.20 20.48
C GLU A 46 1.11 14.41 19.60
N GLY A 47 1.81 14.20 18.48
CA GLY A 47 2.34 15.28 17.64
C GLY A 47 3.58 15.99 18.22
N LEU A 48 4.10 15.51 19.36
CA LEU A 48 5.26 16.05 20.07
C LEU A 48 6.57 15.48 19.49
N VAL A 49 6.81 15.74 18.20
CA VAL A 49 7.89 15.11 17.43
C VAL A 49 9.29 15.45 17.94
N TYR A 50 9.50 16.68 18.45
CA TYR A 50 10.78 17.08 19.05
C TYR A 50 11.08 16.36 20.37
N ASP A 51 10.06 16.10 21.19
CA ASP A 51 10.21 15.30 22.41
C ASP A 51 10.54 13.84 22.08
N ALA A 52 9.93 13.31 21.01
CA ALA A 52 10.28 12.00 20.49
C ALA A 52 11.74 11.95 20.02
N ALA A 53 12.19 12.96 19.27
CA ALA A 53 13.58 13.08 18.81
C ALA A 53 14.56 13.09 20.00
N LYS A 54 14.25 13.83 21.07
CA LYS A 54 15.07 13.90 22.28
C LYS A 54 15.19 12.54 22.96
N ALA A 55 14.08 11.81 23.11
CA ALA A 55 14.07 10.48 23.70
C ALA A 55 14.89 9.47 22.86
N LEU A 56 14.75 9.49 21.54
CA LEU A 56 15.51 8.61 20.64
C LEU A 56 17.00 8.97 20.60
N THR A 57 17.34 10.26 20.60
CA THR A 57 18.73 10.73 20.64
C THR A 57 19.43 10.20 21.90
N ARG A 58 18.74 10.17 23.04
CA ARG A 58 19.30 9.57 24.26
C ARG A 58 19.62 8.09 24.09
N VAL A 59 18.75 7.33 23.42
CA VAL A 59 19.00 5.92 23.13
C VAL A 59 20.21 5.75 22.23
N LEU A 60 20.30 6.54 21.16
CA LEU A 60 21.38 6.47 20.18
C LEU A 60 22.74 6.97 20.73
N GLN A 61 22.74 7.84 21.76
CA GLN A 61 23.96 8.20 22.50
C GLN A 61 24.50 7.03 23.33
N ILE A 62 23.62 6.20 23.90
CA ILE A 62 24.00 5.04 24.71
C ILE A 62 24.38 3.86 23.81
N LYS A 63 23.56 3.62 22.79
CA LYS A 63 23.73 2.54 21.81
C LYS A 63 23.46 3.05 20.39
N PRO A 64 24.50 3.49 19.66
CA PRO A 64 24.36 4.09 18.33
C PRO A 64 23.74 3.18 17.27
N ASP A 65 23.90 1.86 17.41
CA ASP A 65 23.41 0.82 16.50
C ASP A 65 22.06 0.21 16.94
N TYR A 66 21.34 0.86 17.87
CA TYR A 66 20.05 0.35 18.33
C TYR A 66 18.96 0.51 17.25
N THR A 67 18.76 -0.55 16.46
CA THR A 67 17.84 -0.59 15.32
C THR A 67 16.46 0.00 15.60
N PRO A 68 15.76 -0.34 16.72
CA PRO A 68 14.45 0.24 16.99
C PRO A 68 14.48 1.76 17.12
N ALA A 69 15.54 2.35 17.69
CA ALA A 69 15.63 3.81 17.78
C ALA A 69 16.01 4.46 16.44
N LEU A 70 16.86 3.81 15.63
CA LEU A 70 17.22 4.29 14.30
C LEU A 70 16.00 4.32 13.37
N GLU A 71 15.18 3.27 13.38
CA GLU A 71 13.93 3.20 12.60
C GLU A 71 12.95 4.31 13.01
N GLU A 72 12.74 4.49 14.30
CA GLU A 72 11.89 5.57 14.82
C GLU A 72 12.45 6.95 14.50
N MET A 73 13.76 7.12 14.51
CA MET A 73 14.39 8.41 14.20
C MET A 73 14.18 8.78 12.73
N LYS A 74 14.16 7.81 11.81
CA LYS A 74 13.79 8.06 10.40
C LYS A 74 12.37 8.61 10.29
N ILE A 75 11.44 8.06 11.06
CA ILE A 75 10.04 8.53 11.13
C ILE A 75 10.00 9.96 11.66
N VAL A 76 10.62 10.21 12.82
CA VAL A 76 10.70 11.54 13.44
C VAL A 76 11.29 12.58 12.49
N ASN A 77 12.41 12.29 11.83
CA ASN A 77 13.05 13.21 10.89
C ASN A 77 12.15 13.53 9.70
N ARG A 78 11.41 12.55 9.17
CA ARG A 78 10.43 12.78 8.10
C ARG A 78 9.29 13.69 8.59
N LEU A 79 8.79 13.46 9.80
CA LEU A 79 7.73 14.27 10.39
C LEU A 79 8.18 15.73 10.60
N ILE A 80 9.38 15.94 11.14
CA ILE A 80 9.98 17.28 11.31
C ILE A 80 10.06 18.01 9.97
N LYS A 81 10.53 17.33 8.91
CA LYS A 81 10.60 17.92 7.56
C LYS A 81 9.24 18.28 6.98
N SER A 82 8.22 17.46 7.25
CA SER A 82 6.87 17.64 6.67
C SER A 82 6.07 18.80 7.28
N ASN A 83 6.49 19.30 8.45
CA ASN A 83 5.79 20.34 9.23
C ASN A 83 4.29 20.07 9.49
N LEU A 84 3.85 18.81 9.41
CA LEU A 84 2.49 18.37 9.76
C LEU A 84 2.50 17.80 11.16
N HIS A 85 1.67 18.37 12.04
CA HIS A 85 1.61 17.99 13.47
C HIS A 85 0.57 16.91 13.77
N ASN A 86 -0.45 16.81 12.93
CA ASN A 86 -1.54 15.85 13.08
C ASN A 86 -1.14 14.50 12.51
N ILE A 87 -0.89 13.54 13.40
CA ILE A 87 -0.35 12.22 13.07
C ILE A 87 -1.21 11.16 13.75
N PHE A 88 -1.67 10.20 12.96
CA PHE A 88 -2.27 8.98 13.44
C PHE A 88 -1.27 7.86 13.18
N ARG A 89 -0.89 7.15 14.23
CA ARG A 89 0.05 6.04 14.09
C ARG A 89 -0.42 4.82 14.85
N ARG A 90 -0.50 3.70 14.12
CA ARG A 90 -0.74 2.38 14.68
C ARG A 90 0.01 1.33 13.87
N GLN A 91 0.73 0.46 14.57
CA GLN A 91 1.58 -0.56 13.97
C GLN A 91 2.48 0.08 12.89
N ASN A 92 2.39 -0.43 11.66
CA ASN A 92 3.21 -0.01 10.53
C ASN A 92 2.60 1.16 9.75
N LEU A 93 1.37 1.60 10.06
CA LEU A 93 0.72 2.71 9.38
C LEU A 93 0.99 4.03 10.10
N VAL A 94 1.55 4.99 9.37
CA VAL A 94 1.72 6.39 9.80
C VAL A 94 0.91 7.26 8.86
N ILE A 95 -0.16 7.85 9.36
CA ILE A 95 -1.10 8.66 8.60
C ILE A 95 -0.97 10.11 9.05
N GLN A 96 -0.51 10.97 8.15
CA GLN A 96 -0.48 12.42 8.34
C GLN A 96 -1.79 13.01 7.81
N PHE A 97 -2.36 13.96 8.55
CA PHE A 97 -3.62 14.58 8.16
C PHE A 97 -3.62 16.08 8.54
N TYR A 98 -4.58 16.85 8.03
CA TYR A 98 -4.56 18.31 8.14
C TYR A 98 -5.36 18.81 9.34
N GLU A 99 -6.54 18.24 9.57
CA GLU A 99 -7.48 18.72 10.58
C GLU A 99 -7.85 17.62 11.58
N TYR A 100 -7.93 17.98 12.87
CA TYR A 100 -8.29 17.01 13.92
C TYR A 100 -9.67 16.37 13.72
N THR A 101 -10.56 17.05 12.99
CA THR A 101 -11.88 16.56 12.55
C THR A 101 -11.81 15.30 11.67
N GLN A 102 -10.66 15.04 11.04
CA GLN A 102 -10.43 13.86 10.19
C GLN A 102 -10.11 12.60 11.01
N LEU A 103 -9.64 12.77 12.26
CA LEU A 103 -9.19 11.65 13.10
C LEU A 103 -10.27 10.56 13.28
N PRO A 104 -11.55 10.86 13.60
CA PRO A 104 -12.57 9.83 13.74
C PRO A 104 -12.79 8.99 12.47
N LEU A 105 -12.68 9.61 11.28
CA LEU A 105 -12.80 8.90 10.00
C LEU A 105 -11.60 7.97 9.77
N ILE A 106 -10.39 8.45 10.08
CA ILE A 106 -9.15 7.66 10.02
C ILE A 106 -9.24 6.47 11.00
N GLU A 107 -9.69 6.70 12.23
CA GLU A 107 -9.86 5.62 13.21
C GLU A 107 -10.86 4.56 12.75
N LYS A 108 -11.95 4.99 12.09
CA LYS A 108 -12.97 4.10 11.54
C LYS A 108 -12.43 3.26 10.38
N LEU A 109 -11.59 3.83 9.51
CA LEU A 109 -11.04 3.16 8.34
C LEU A 109 -9.82 2.30 8.65
N TYR A 110 -9.07 2.62 9.71
CA TYR A 110 -7.85 1.93 10.08
C TYR A 110 -7.95 0.39 10.09
N PRO A 111 -8.98 -0.25 10.67
CA PRO A 111 -9.07 -1.72 10.65
C PRO A 111 -9.12 -2.31 9.24
N LEU A 112 -9.78 -1.64 8.29
CA LEU A 112 -9.82 -2.06 6.88
C LEU A 112 -8.46 -1.86 6.22
N MET A 113 -7.82 -0.70 6.45
CA MET A 113 -6.48 -0.41 5.92
C MET A 113 -5.44 -1.44 6.41
N GLU A 114 -5.51 -1.77 7.70
CA GLU A 114 -4.64 -2.77 8.32
C GLU A 114 -4.90 -4.18 7.77
N ALA A 115 -6.17 -4.56 7.59
CA ALA A 115 -6.54 -5.83 7.00
C ALA A 115 -6.02 -5.97 5.56
N HIS A 116 -6.17 -4.94 4.72
CA HIS A 116 -5.60 -4.91 3.37
C HIS A 116 -4.09 -5.08 3.39
N ARG A 117 -3.39 -4.36 4.28
CA ARG A 117 -1.94 -4.47 4.43
C ARG A 117 -1.52 -5.89 4.78
N LEU A 118 -2.12 -6.48 5.81
CA LEU A 118 -1.78 -7.84 6.25
C LEU A 118 -2.07 -8.89 5.18
N ASN A 119 -3.22 -8.78 4.48
CA ASN A 119 -3.58 -9.69 3.39
C ASN A 119 -2.57 -9.59 2.23
N LEU A 120 -2.18 -8.38 1.87
CA LEU A 120 -1.21 -8.15 0.80
C LEU A 120 0.19 -8.67 1.17
N GLU A 121 0.63 -8.45 2.42
CA GLU A 121 1.90 -8.99 2.92
C GLU A 121 1.95 -10.52 2.87
N ASP A 122 0.86 -11.20 3.25
CA ASP A 122 0.74 -12.65 3.18
C ASP A 122 0.78 -13.17 1.73
N LYS A 123 -0.01 -12.55 0.84
CA LYS A 123 -0.05 -12.88 -0.59
C LYS A 123 1.31 -12.70 -1.25
N LEU A 124 1.99 -11.59 -1.00
CA LEU A 124 3.27 -11.26 -1.63
C LEU A 124 4.48 -11.90 -0.93
N GLY A 125 4.36 -12.30 0.34
CA GLY A 125 5.50 -12.73 1.14
C GLY A 125 6.55 -11.63 1.33
N TYR A 126 6.12 -10.36 1.33
CA TYR A 126 6.99 -9.18 1.39
C TYR A 126 6.44 -8.21 2.45
N HIS A 127 7.30 -7.75 3.35
CA HIS A 127 6.92 -6.89 4.47
C HIS A 127 7.51 -5.50 4.32
N ILE A 128 6.69 -4.48 4.57
CA ILE A 128 7.13 -3.08 4.60
C ILE A 128 7.12 -2.58 6.05
N PRO A 129 8.27 -2.14 6.61
CA PRO A 129 8.35 -1.72 8.01
C PRO A 129 7.46 -0.53 8.35
N THR A 130 7.27 0.39 7.40
CA THR A 130 6.42 1.57 7.61
C THR A 130 5.74 1.96 6.31
N VAL A 131 4.42 2.02 6.36
CA VAL A 131 3.54 2.53 5.31
C VAL A 131 3.11 3.93 5.69
N TRP A 132 3.50 4.89 4.86
CA TRP A 132 3.14 6.28 5.04
C TRP A 132 1.90 6.59 4.24
N VAL A 133 0.97 7.30 4.87
CA VAL A 133 -0.23 7.83 4.22
C VAL A 133 -0.30 9.31 4.53
N LYS A 134 -0.60 10.13 3.52
CA LYS A 134 -0.88 11.54 3.67
C LYS A 134 -2.31 11.78 3.20
N VAL A 135 -3.17 12.20 4.12
CA VAL A 135 -4.50 12.69 3.77
C VAL A 135 -4.33 14.05 3.12
N VAL A 136 -4.79 14.23 1.88
CA VAL A 136 -4.64 15.47 1.09
C VAL A 136 -6.00 16.04 0.68
N PRO A 137 -6.16 17.39 0.58
CA PRO A 137 -7.45 17.98 0.18
C PRO A 137 -7.97 17.45 -1.15
N LYS A 138 -7.06 17.33 -2.11
CA LYS A 138 -7.28 16.73 -3.42
C LYS A 138 -6.00 16.01 -3.81
N VAL A 139 -6.14 14.84 -4.43
CA VAL A 139 -5.01 14.21 -5.11
C VAL A 139 -4.83 14.95 -6.43
N GLU A 140 -3.74 15.71 -6.55
CA GLU A 140 -3.41 16.41 -7.79
C GLU A 140 -3.10 15.40 -8.90
N ARG A 141 -3.48 15.74 -10.14
CA ARG A 141 -3.14 14.92 -11.33
C ARG A 141 -1.67 15.16 -11.65
N HIS A 142 -0.87 14.11 -11.71
CA HIS A 142 0.55 14.20 -11.99
C HIS A 142 0.96 13.21 -13.07
N ASN A 143 2.02 13.54 -13.80
CA ASN A 143 2.58 12.70 -14.84
C ASN A 143 3.33 11.50 -14.25
N GLY A 144 2.61 10.48 -13.80
CA GLY A 144 3.21 9.28 -13.21
C GLY A 144 2.14 8.29 -12.77
N PRO A 145 2.52 7.04 -12.45
CA PRO A 145 1.58 6.14 -11.82
C PRO A 145 1.03 6.74 -10.53
N PRO A 146 -0.19 6.35 -10.12
CA PRO A 146 -0.70 6.60 -8.78
C PRO A 146 0.44 6.45 -7.73
N ALA A 147 0.75 7.55 -7.04
CA ALA A 147 1.80 7.72 -6.02
C ALA A 147 3.26 8.02 -6.40
N PHE A 148 3.67 8.19 -7.67
CA PHE A 148 5.04 8.70 -7.93
C PHE A 148 5.08 10.22 -7.98
N TYR A 149 5.19 10.81 -6.79
CA TYR A 149 5.75 12.15 -6.63
C TYR A 149 7.25 12.04 -6.94
N ASP A 150 7.70 12.69 -8.01
CA ASP A 150 9.12 12.70 -8.44
C ASP A 150 10.10 13.21 -7.37
N ASP A 151 9.60 13.71 -6.21
CA ASP A 151 10.42 14.19 -5.09
C ASP A 151 10.23 13.45 -3.75
N VAL A 152 9.31 12.48 -3.64
CA VAL A 152 9.10 11.78 -2.35
C VAL A 152 8.74 10.31 -2.60
N GLU A 153 9.77 9.47 -2.77
CA GLU A 153 9.59 8.04 -2.62
C GLU A 153 8.92 7.78 -1.25
N ASP A 154 7.93 6.87 -1.24
CA ASP A 154 7.37 6.23 -0.05
C ASP A 154 6.21 6.93 0.68
N CYS A 155 5.16 7.40 -0.01
CA CYS A 155 3.90 7.79 0.66
C CYS A 155 2.66 7.58 -0.21
N ILE A 156 1.59 7.03 0.37
CA ILE A 156 0.26 6.93 -0.23
C ILE A 156 -0.49 8.25 -0.01
N HIS A 157 -1.08 8.83 -1.06
CA HIS A 157 -1.86 10.04 -0.93
C HIS A 157 -3.35 9.72 -0.98
N LEU A 158 -4.04 9.93 0.13
CA LEU A 158 -5.47 9.64 0.27
C LEU A 158 -6.26 10.96 0.26
N SER A 159 -7.18 11.14 -0.68
CA SER A 159 -7.98 12.38 -0.70
C SER A 159 -8.94 12.46 0.50
N ILE A 160 -9.24 13.68 0.96
CA ILE A 160 -10.31 13.92 1.95
C ILE A 160 -11.64 13.34 1.44
N ALA A 161 -11.93 13.46 0.15
CA ALA A 161 -13.12 12.88 -0.46
C ALA A 161 -13.16 11.34 -0.32
N ALA A 162 -12.05 10.64 -0.58
CA ALA A 162 -11.96 9.19 -0.38
C ALA A 162 -12.19 8.80 1.09
N LEU A 163 -11.60 9.57 2.02
CA LEU A 163 -11.80 9.39 3.46
C LEU A 163 -13.28 9.51 3.86
N HIS A 164 -14.01 10.50 3.32
CA HIS A 164 -15.44 10.69 3.59
C HIS A 164 -16.32 9.60 2.97
N ARG A 165 -16.00 9.14 1.75
CA ARG A 165 -16.71 8.03 1.10
C ARG A 165 -16.49 6.71 1.84
N GLN A 166 -15.52 6.65 2.76
CA GLN A 166 -15.06 5.42 3.41
C GLN A 166 -14.64 4.35 2.39
N ASP A 167 -14.18 4.82 1.24
CA ASP A 167 -13.76 4.02 0.12
C ASP A 167 -12.32 3.59 0.34
N HIS A 168 -12.14 2.30 0.63
CA HIS A 168 -10.84 1.69 0.86
C HIS A 168 -10.19 1.20 -0.45
N ALA A 169 -10.92 1.23 -1.58
CA ALA A 169 -10.38 0.77 -2.87
C ALA A 169 -9.18 1.62 -3.28
N VAL A 170 -9.27 2.95 -3.12
CA VAL A 170 -8.14 3.86 -3.38
C VAL A 170 -6.94 3.46 -2.52
N PHE A 171 -7.13 3.28 -1.21
CA PHE A 171 -6.03 2.88 -0.34
C PHE A 171 -5.44 1.52 -0.74
N GLY A 172 -6.27 0.51 -0.99
CA GLY A 172 -5.82 -0.83 -1.41
C GLY A 172 -5.05 -0.81 -2.73
N HIS A 173 -5.49 0.02 -3.68
CA HIS A 173 -4.82 0.22 -4.97
C HIS A 173 -3.43 0.82 -4.79
N GLU A 174 -3.35 1.98 -4.11
CA GLU A 174 -2.07 2.68 -3.86
C GLU A 174 -1.11 1.83 -3.01
N LEU A 175 -1.65 1.11 -2.02
CA LEU A 175 -0.88 0.19 -1.19
C LEU A 175 -0.25 -0.88 -2.06
N THR A 176 -1.03 -1.53 -2.92
CA THR A 176 -0.53 -2.56 -3.83
C THR A 176 0.57 -2.04 -4.73
N TRP A 177 0.38 -0.86 -5.32
CA TRP A 177 1.41 -0.17 -6.09
C TRP A 177 2.72 0.04 -5.33
N MET A 178 2.64 0.54 -4.10
CA MET A 178 3.80 0.74 -3.24
C MET A 178 4.54 -0.57 -2.95
N TYR A 179 3.82 -1.66 -2.68
CA TYR A 179 4.43 -2.98 -2.47
C TYR A 179 5.11 -3.51 -3.74
N LEU A 180 4.40 -3.51 -4.87
CA LEU A 180 4.92 -4.05 -6.13
C LEU A 180 6.14 -3.27 -6.61
N THR A 181 6.13 -1.95 -6.48
CA THR A 181 7.26 -1.08 -6.80
C THR A 181 8.52 -1.49 -6.05
N ARG A 182 8.41 -1.69 -4.73
CA ARG A 182 9.55 -2.06 -3.89
C ARG A 182 9.96 -3.50 -4.09
N LEU A 183 8.98 -4.40 -4.19
CA LEU A 183 9.23 -5.83 -4.41
C LEU A 183 9.97 -6.07 -5.73
N THR A 184 9.59 -5.37 -6.79
CA THR A 184 10.10 -5.61 -8.15
C THR A 184 11.21 -4.63 -8.55
N HIS A 185 11.62 -3.73 -7.66
CA HIS A 185 12.55 -2.63 -7.97
C HIS A 185 12.14 -1.81 -9.20
N LYS A 186 10.83 -1.54 -9.34
CA LYS A 186 10.22 -0.83 -10.49
C LYS A 186 10.32 -1.57 -11.84
N ASN A 187 10.70 -2.85 -11.86
CA ASN A 187 10.88 -3.61 -13.11
C ASN A 187 9.62 -4.29 -13.63
N ALA A 188 8.59 -4.49 -12.80
CA ALA A 188 7.35 -5.10 -13.27
C ALA A 188 6.62 -4.17 -14.27
N PRO A 189 5.97 -4.73 -15.30
CA PRO A 189 5.28 -3.93 -16.30
C PRO A 189 4.02 -3.29 -15.70
N ARG A 190 3.65 -2.13 -16.23
CA ARG A 190 2.54 -1.33 -15.70
C ARG A 190 1.20 -2.04 -15.74
N TRP A 191 0.89 -2.80 -16.80
CA TRP A 191 -0.36 -3.56 -16.87
C TRP A 191 -0.50 -4.56 -15.73
N LEU A 192 0.61 -5.18 -15.30
CA LEU A 192 0.61 -6.14 -14.19
C LEU A 192 0.44 -5.41 -12.87
N MET A 193 1.14 -4.28 -12.69
CA MET A 193 1.02 -3.46 -11.49
C MET A 193 -0.40 -2.90 -11.31
N GLU A 194 -0.98 -2.30 -12.35
CA GLU A 194 -2.36 -1.82 -12.33
C GLU A 194 -3.36 -2.96 -12.15
N GLY A 195 -3.17 -4.08 -12.86
CA GLY A 195 -4.08 -5.21 -12.76
C GLY A 195 -4.11 -5.81 -11.34
N LEU A 196 -2.95 -6.01 -10.71
CA LEU A 196 -2.85 -6.47 -9.32
C LEU A 196 -3.46 -5.44 -8.36
N ALA A 197 -3.15 -4.16 -8.54
CA ALA A 197 -3.70 -3.10 -7.70
C ALA A 197 -5.23 -3.01 -7.80
N LEU A 198 -5.79 -3.17 -9.00
CA LEU A 198 -7.24 -3.22 -9.21
C LEU A 198 -7.87 -4.49 -8.64
N VAL A 199 -7.19 -5.64 -8.71
CA VAL A 199 -7.67 -6.90 -8.10
C VAL A 199 -7.76 -6.77 -6.59
N GLU A 200 -6.76 -6.17 -5.96
CA GLU A 200 -6.74 -5.96 -4.50
C GLU A 200 -7.69 -4.85 -4.04
N ALA A 201 -7.90 -3.83 -4.86
CA ALA A 201 -8.78 -2.71 -4.55
C ALA A 201 -10.26 -2.98 -4.85
N HIS A 202 -10.53 -3.78 -5.88
CA HIS A 202 -11.85 -4.08 -6.43
C HIS A 202 -12.80 -2.84 -6.52
N PRO A 203 -12.39 -1.77 -7.21
CA PRO A 203 -13.20 -0.55 -7.29
C PRO A 203 -14.52 -0.79 -8.04
N SER A 204 -15.56 -0.05 -7.64
CA SER A 204 -16.94 -0.22 -8.12
C SER A 204 -17.14 -0.19 -9.64
N PHE A 205 -16.27 0.52 -10.38
CA PHE A 205 -16.37 0.60 -11.84
C PHE A 205 -16.15 -0.76 -12.52
N VAL A 206 -15.39 -1.66 -11.89
CA VAL A 206 -15.09 -3.00 -12.44
C VAL A 206 -16.39 -3.79 -12.67
N ASP A 207 -17.39 -3.60 -11.81
CA ASP A 207 -18.69 -4.26 -11.92
C ASP A 207 -19.66 -3.55 -12.88
N GLN A 208 -19.37 -2.30 -13.22
CA GLN A 208 -20.30 -1.43 -13.95
C GLN A 208 -20.11 -1.45 -15.46
N ILE A 209 -18.92 -1.81 -15.94
CA ILE A 209 -18.64 -1.69 -17.37
C ILE A 209 -18.72 -3.05 -18.07
N PRO A 210 -19.74 -3.28 -18.92
CA PRO A 210 -19.83 -4.50 -19.69
C PRO A 210 -18.71 -4.56 -20.73
N MET A 211 -18.01 -5.69 -20.81
CA MET A 211 -16.97 -5.90 -21.82
C MET A 211 -17.61 -5.94 -23.20
N ARG A 212 -17.52 -4.85 -23.98
CA ARG A 212 -17.86 -4.87 -25.40
C ARG A 212 -16.64 -5.30 -26.20
N THR A 213 -16.88 -6.15 -27.22
CA THR A 213 -15.94 -6.60 -28.25
C THR A 213 -14.99 -5.46 -28.63
N THR A 214 -13.81 -5.49 -28.05
CA THR A 214 -12.73 -4.61 -28.45
C THR A 214 -11.55 -5.54 -28.69
N GLU A 215 -10.90 -5.38 -29.83
CA GLU A 215 -9.87 -6.28 -30.34
C GLU A 215 -8.46 -5.91 -29.85
N LEU A 216 -8.30 -5.30 -28.66
CA LEU A 216 -6.91 -5.04 -28.23
C LEU A 216 -6.23 -6.35 -27.87
N ARG A 217 -5.13 -6.63 -28.57
CA ARG A 217 -4.19 -7.71 -28.25
C ARG A 217 -3.45 -7.39 -26.95
N TRP A 218 -2.92 -8.42 -26.30
CA TRP A 218 -2.18 -8.27 -25.04
C TRP A 218 -1.05 -7.23 -25.17
N LEU A 219 -0.29 -7.27 -26.27
CA LEU A 219 0.83 -6.38 -26.58
C LEU A 219 0.46 -4.89 -26.79
N ASP A 220 -0.80 -4.59 -27.12
CA ASP A 220 -1.26 -3.21 -27.29
C ASP A 220 -1.64 -2.57 -25.95
N LEU A 221 -1.92 -3.40 -24.93
CA LEU A 221 -2.26 -2.96 -23.58
C LEU A 221 -1.05 -2.31 -22.88
N ASP A 222 0.10 -2.97 -22.93
CA ASP A 222 1.32 -2.48 -22.27
C ASP A 222 1.80 -1.13 -22.85
N ARG A 223 1.73 -0.97 -24.17
CA ARG A 223 2.05 0.29 -24.83
C ARG A 223 1.09 1.43 -24.45
N ARG A 224 -0.21 1.17 -24.40
CA ARG A 224 -1.22 2.20 -24.08
C ARG A 224 -1.15 2.67 -22.64
N ILE A 225 -1.00 1.76 -21.68
CA ILE A 225 -0.91 2.11 -20.26
C ILE A 225 0.39 2.82 -19.89
N THR A 226 1.43 2.64 -20.72
CA THR A 226 2.69 3.36 -20.59
C THR A 226 2.60 4.78 -21.18
N ALA A 227 1.79 4.97 -22.23
CA ALA A 227 1.65 6.24 -22.94
C ALA A 227 0.81 7.27 -22.16
N GLU A 228 -0.21 6.82 -21.44
CA GLU A 228 -1.11 7.69 -20.69
C GLU A 228 -0.71 7.68 -19.19
N LYS A 229 -0.69 8.85 -18.55
CA LYS A 229 0.02 9.08 -17.27
C LYS A 229 -0.87 9.53 -16.09
N ASN A 230 -2.21 9.44 -16.15
CA ASN A 230 -3.08 10.13 -15.18
C ASN A 230 -4.35 9.31 -14.81
N TYR A 231 -4.31 8.47 -13.76
CA TYR A 231 -5.41 7.49 -13.52
C TYR A 231 -6.03 7.40 -12.13
N LEU A 232 -5.67 8.30 -11.22
CA LEU A 232 -6.09 8.26 -9.81
C LEU A 232 -7.59 8.49 -9.55
N ASP A 233 -8.41 8.75 -10.57
CA ASP A 233 -9.86 8.92 -10.44
C ASP A 233 -10.58 7.92 -11.34
N PHE A 234 -10.70 6.66 -10.87
CA PHE A 234 -11.30 5.55 -11.61
C PHE A 234 -12.67 5.89 -12.21
N GLU A 235 -13.47 6.66 -11.49
CA GLU A 235 -14.84 7.02 -11.86
C GLU A 235 -14.90 8.19 -12.87
N ARG A 236 -13.90 9.08 -12.87
CA ARG A 236 -13.81 10.20 -13.84
C ARG A 236 -12.87 9.95 -15.01
N ASN A 237 -12.21 8.80 -15.06
CA ASN A 237 -11.39 8.41 -16.19
C ASN A 237 -12.26 8.32 -17.46
N PRO A 238 -11.75 8.75 -18.63
CA PRO A 238 -12.46 8.57 -19.90
C PRO A 238 -12.82 7.10 -20.13
N PRO A 239 -13.95 6.77 -20.79
CA PRO A 239 -14.37 5.38 -21.00
C PRO A 239 -13.30 4.49 -21.65
N GLN A 240 -12.51 5.07 -22.57
CA GLN A 240 -11.39 4.38 -23.22
C GLN A 240 -10.33 3.91 -22.21
N MET A 241 -10.04 4.74 -21.21
CA MET A 241 -9.09 4.38 -20.16
C MET A 241 -9.68 3.36 -19.19
N GLN A 242 -10.94 3.51 -18.80
CA GLN A 242 -11.60 2.52 -17.95
C GLN A 242 -11.57 1.12 -18.59
N MET A 243 -11.62 1.04 -19.93
CA MET A 243 -11.41 -0.21 -20.67
C MET A 243 -10.00 -0.75 -20.64
N VAL A 244 -8.98 0.10 -20.66
CA VAL A 244 -7.59 -0.33 -20.46
C VAL A 244 -7.39 -0.88 -19.04
N LEU A 245 -7.89 -0.18 -18.02
CA LEU A 245 -7.81 -0.63 -16.63
C LEU A 245 -8.58 -1.93 -16.40
N LEU A 246 -9.81 -2.04 -16.90
CA LEU A 246 -10.61 -3.26 -16.80
C LEU A 246 -9.87 -4.45 -17.43
N ARG A 247 -9.22 -4.27 -18.58
CA ARG A 247 -8.41 -5.32 -19.19
C ARG A 247 -7.24 -5.75 -18.32
N CYS A 248 -6.51 -4.80 -17.73
CA CYS A 248 -5.41 -5.13 -16.80
C CYS A 248 -5.93 -5.95 -15.62
N TYR A 249 -7.04 -5.53 -15.02
CA TYR A 249 -7.71 -6.26 -13.95
C TYR A 249 -8.06 -7.69 -14.39
N LEU A 250 -8.73 -7.86 -15.52
CA LEU A 250 -9.19 -9.16 -16.00
C LEU A 250 -8.03 -10.09 -16.35
N LEU A 251 -6.98 -9.54 -16.96
CA LEU A 251 -5.78 -10.27 -17.34
C LEU A 251 -5.05 -10.82 -16.13
N VAL A 252 -4.88 -9.99 -15.09
CA VAL A 252 -4.28 -10.41 -13.84
C VAL A 252 -5.18 -11.40 -13.10
N ARG A 253 -6.50 -11.20 -13.11
CA ARG A 253 -7.43 -12.22 -12.58
C ARG A 253 -7.28 -13.54 -13.29
N PHE A 254 -7.24 -13.56 -14.62
CA PHE A 254 -7.00 -14.78 -15.40
C PHE A 254 -5.71 -15.48 -14.96
N LEU A 255 -4.61 -14.73 -14.79
CA LEU A 255 -3.34 -15.29 -14.34
C LEU A 255 -3.44 -15.85 -12.90
N LEU A 256 -4.07 -15.11 -11.99
CA LEU A 256 -4.24 -15.55 -10.60
C LEU A 256 -5.17 -16.76 -10.47
N GLU A 257 -6.26 -16.80 -11.21
CA GLU A 257 -7.21 -17.93 -11.18
C GLU A 257 -6.64 -19.17 -11.87
N SER A 258 -5.82 -18.99 -12.92
CA SER A 258 -5.22 -20.11 -13.67
C SER A 258 -3.98 -20.68 -13.00
N TYR A 259 -3.16 -19.84 -12.34
CA TYR A 259 -1.83 -20.22 -11.86
C TYR A 259 -1.59 -19.94 -10.36
N GLY A 260 -2.45 -19.15 -9.71
CA GLY A 260 -2.38 -18.86 -8.29
C GLY A 260 -1.32 -17.82 -7.87
N TRP A 261 -1.47 -17.35 -6.64
CA TRP A 261 -0.50 -16.45 -5.98
C TRP A 261 0.93 -16.99 -5.89
N PRO A 262 1.18 -18.29 -5.61
CA PRO A 262 2.55 -18.81 -5.59
C PRO A 262 3.29 -18.59 -6.91
N THR A 263 2.63 -18.84 -8.05
CA THR A 263 3.20 -18.61 -9.38
C THR A 263 3.37 -17.11 -9.66
N MET A 264 2.39 -16.28 -9.27
CA MET A 264 2.49 -14.83 -9.36
C MET A 264 3.72 -14.29 -8.60
N ARG A 265 4.02 -14.82 -7.40
CA ARG A 265 5.23 -14.44 -6.66
C ARG A 265 6.51 -14.78 -7.40
N VAL A 266 6.58 -15.95 -8.04
CA VAL A 266 7.74 -16.31 -8.87
C VAL A 266 7.87 -15.36 -10.06
N LEU A 267 6.75 -14.99 -10.70
CA LEU A 267 6.74 -14.01 -11.79
C LEU A 267 7.28 -12.64 -11.33
N LEU A 268 6.81 -12.14 -10.18
CA LEU A 268 7.28 -10.87 -9.60
C LEU A 268 8.75 -10.94 -9.19
N ASP A 269 9.25 -12.09 -8.73
CA ASP A 269 10.67 -12.30 -8.43
C ASP A 269 11.55 -12.27 -9.68
N GLU A 270 11.06 -12.78 -10.81
CA GLU A 270 11.78 -12.68 -12.08
C GLU A 270 11.87 -11.23 -12.58
N TYR A 271 10.80 -10.43 -12.41
CA TYR A 271 10.87 -8.98 -12.63
C TYR A 271 11.87 -8.32 -11.69
N ARG A 272 11.88 -8.69 -10.40
CA ARG A 272 12.87 -8.19 -9.42
C ARG A 272 14.31 -8.47 -9.88
N LYS A 273 14.58 -9.60 -10.54
CA LYS A 273 15.89 -9.96 -11.11
C LYS A 273 16.24 -9.19 -12.40
N GLY A 274 15.30 -8.44 -12.97
CA GLY A 274 15.52 -7.57 -14.12
C GLY A 274 15.08 -8.15 -15.46
N GLU A 275 14.42 -9.31 -15.50
CA GLU A 275 13.75 -9.74 -16.73
C GLU A 275 12.57 -8.80 -17.02
N SER A 276 12.48 -8.32 -18.26
CA SER A 276 11.45 -7.34 -18.68
C SER A 276 10.52 -7.89 -19.74
N GLN A 277 10.86 -9.03 -20.36
CA GLN A 277 10.09 -9.64 -21.44
C GLN A 277 9.12 -10.67 -20.88
N PHE A 278 7.84 -10.31 -20.80
CA PHE A 278 6.81 -11.20 -20.29
C PHE A 278 6.70 -12.50 -21.10
N GLU A 279 6.92 -12.45 -22.41
CA GLU A 279 6.91 -13.61 -23.31
C GLU A 279 7.90 -14.68 -22.86
N LYS A 280 9.12 -14.30 -22.46
CA LYS A 280 10.10 -15.24 -21.90
C LYS A 280 9.63 -15.83 -20.57
N LEU A 281 9.00 -15.00 -19.74
CA LEU A 281 8.49 -15.40 -18.44
C LEU A 281 7.30 -16.37 -18.55
N THR A 282 6.51 -16.31 -19.62
CA THR A 282 5.42 -17.28 -19.83
C THR A 282 5.95 -18.71 -19.91
N TRP A 283 7.01 -18.94 -20.68
CA TRP A 283 7.63 -20.25 -20.74
C TRP A 283 8.32 -20.61 -19.42
N LYS A 284 9.12 -19.69 -18.87
CA LYS A 284 9.93 -19.93 -17.67
C LYS A 284 9.11 -20.17 -16.40
N VAL A 285 8.03 -19.42 -16.21
CA VAL A 285 7.26 -19.36 -14.96
C VAL A 285 5.91 -20.04 -15.08
N LEU A 286 5.19 -19.81 -16.19
CA LEU A 286 3.84 -20.35 -16.40
C LEU A 286 3.85 -21.71 -17.13
N ASN A 287 5.02 -22.15 -17.61
CA ASN A 287 5.21 -23.38 -18.38
C ASN A 287 4.28 -23.48 -19.61
N ILE A 288 4.11 -22.36 -20.32
CA ILE A 288 3.28 -22.26 -21.52
C ILE A 288 3.91 -21.26 -22.50
N GLN A 289 3.79 -21.53 -23.79
CA GLN A 289 4.19 -20.58 -24.84
C GLN A 289 3.25 -19.36 -24.84
N PHE A 290 3.78 -18.17 -25.13
CA PHE A 290 2.99 -16.93 -25.08
C PHE A 290 1.75 -16.98 -25.98
N ASP A 291 1.86 -17.45 -27.22
CA ASP A 291 0.73 -17.57 -28.14
C ASP A 291 -0.39 -18.47 -27.62
N ALA A 292 -0.01 -19.57 -26.93
CA ALA A 292 -0.97 -20.48 -26.31
C ALA A 292 -1.62 -19.86 -25.06
N LEU A 293 -0.90 -19.03 -24.30
CA LEU A 293 -1.45 -18.26 -23.20
C LEU A 293 -2.45 -17.21 -23.71
N GLU A 294 -2.13 -16.51 -24.80
CA GLU A 294 -3.03 -15.54 -25.42
C GLU A 294 -4.32 -16.20 -25.92
N ALA A 295 -4.23 -17.39 -26.52
CA ALA A 295 -5.40 -18.17 -26.90
C ALA A 295 -6.28 -18.55 -25.69
N ARG A 296 -5.67 -18.98 -24.56
CA ARG A 296 -6.41 -19.28 -23.33
C ARG A 296 -7.08 -18.05 -22.73
N TRP A 297 -6.38 -16.92 -22.74
CA TRP A 297 -6.92 -15.63 -22.32
C TRP A 297 -8.15 -15.24 -23.15
N ASN A 298 -8.07 -15.36 -24.49
CA ASN A 298 -9.19 -15.04 -25.37
C ASN A 298 -10.43 -15.88 -25.04
N VAL A 299 -10.26 -17.18 -24.77
CA VAL A 299 -11.36 -18.04 -24.32
C VAL A 299 -11.90 -17.57 -22.96
N TYR A 300 -11.04 -17.34 -21.97
CA TYR A 300 -11.43 -16.88 -20.63
C TYR A 300 -12.24 -15.57 -20.68
N ALA A 301 -11.77 -14.59 -21.45
CA ALA A 301 -12.43 -13.31 -21.63
C ALA A 301 -13.82 -13.50 -22.26
N ILE A 302 -13.93 -14.34 -23.30
CA ILE A 302 -15.21 -14.69 -23.94
C ILE A 302 -16.17 -15.37 -22.95
N THR A 303 -15.74 -16.44 -22.30
CA THR A 303 -16.65 -17.27 -21.50
C THR A 303 -17.20 -16.55 -20.28
N ARG A 304 -16.36 -15.80 -19.55
CA ARG A 304 -16.77 -15.21 -18.27
C ARG A 304 -17.50 -13.88 -18.44
N TYR A 305 -17.17 -13.11 -19.48
CA TYR A 305 -17.67 -11.74 -19.65
C TYR A 305 -18.56 -11.51 -20.87
N TYR A 306 -18.54 -12.36 -21.91
CA TYR A 306 -19.47 -12.25 -23.04
C TYR A 306 -20.73 -13.10 -22.87
N PHE A 307 -20.60 -14.29 -22.29
CA PHE A 307 -21.74 -15.21 -22.12
C PHE A 307 -22.37 -15.17 -20.72
N GLY A 308 -21.85 -14.34 -19.80
CA GLY A 308 -22.47 -14.05 -18.52
C GLY A 308 -22.56 -15.26 -17.61
N ALA A 309 -21.49 -15.55 -16.88
CA ALA A 309 -21.55 -16.44 -15.72
C ALA A 309 -20.58 -15.93 -14.66
N GLU A 310 -21.03 -14.96 -13.86
CA GLU A 310 -20.83 -14.90 -12.41
C GLU A 310 -21.37 -13.56 -11.88
N LYS A 311 -22.60 -13.59 -11.40
CA LYS A 311 -23.17 -12.56 -10.50
C LYS A 311 -22.92 -12.88 -9.02
N ASP A 312 -22.08 -13.86 -8.71
CA ASP A 312 -21.84 -14.31 -7.35
C ASP A 312 -20.36 -14.59 -7.12
N TYR A 313 -19.64 -13.62 -6.56
CA TYR A 313 -18.58 -13.90 -5.58
C TYR A 313 -18.42 -12.69 -4.66
N LYS A 314 -19.04 -12.80 -3.47
CA LYS A 314 -18.58 -12.06 -2.29
C LYS A 314 -17.30 -12.75 -1.80
N PHE A 315 -16.21 -12.00 -1.67
CA PHE A 315 -15.08 -12.37 -0.81
C PHE A 315 -14.92 -11.31 0.26
#